data_AF-A0A925LVZ8-F1
#
_entry.id   AF-A0A925LVZ8-F1
#
_cell.length_a   1.000
_cell.length_b   1.000
_cell.length_c   1.000
_cell.angle_alpha   90.00
_cell.angle_beta   90.00
_cell.angle_gamma   90.00
#
_symmetry.space_group_name_H-M   'P 1'
#
loop_
_entity.id
_entity.type
_entity.pdbx_description
1 polymer ?
#
loop_
_entity_poly.entity_id
_entity_poly.type
_entity_poly.pdbx_seq_one_letter_code
_entity_poly.pdbx_strand_id
1 'polypeptide(L)'
;DMSNVDPGVIEVMNQDSRRMILEGTHWQPLLGLLIQNQTNSPEISELATTLASDASKSVDLRAAALQFQLTNQPETTAKQSAVSMLASDAPKLASIALKYLSLGTGEITTGPGGFHVRTQTVTHILSSDEMPAPVPLSPPEGLTIESLQPFLETVNAEDAAYASHLMALLNNFDQVPRLIDHWRSNPDDDAAQKLLYQAITVSNDPRYIPVLEEQYAAMSRLKRSANMSDFYWTIRSMTGPEILALRKRIREEQGADQLKQR
;
A
#
# COMPACT_ATOMS: atom_id res chain seq x y z
N ASP A 1 -7.22 22.91 7.72
CA ASP A 1 -8.67 22.72 7.61
C ASP A 1 -9.18 23.80 6.68
N MET A 2 -9.76 23.41 5.54
CA MET A 2 -10.26 24.34 4.50
C MET A 2 -11.70 24.81 4.78
N SER A 3 -12.34 24.30 5.83
CA SER A 3 -13.74 24.59 6.17
C SER A 3 -14.04 26.07 6.44
N ASN A 4 -13.02 26.88 6.75
CA ASN A 4 -13.14 28.30 7.05
C ASN A 4 -12.67 29.23 5.92
N VAL A 5 -12.28 28.68 4.76
CA VAL A 5 -11.82 29.47 3.61
C VAL A 5 -13.03 29.92 2.79
N ASP A 6 -13.03 31.19 2.38
CA ASP A 6 -14.07 31.75 1.52
C ASP A 6 -14.23 30.91 0.23
N PRO A 7 -15.46 30.50 -0.17
CA PRO A 7 -15.68 29.68 -1.35
C PRO A 7 -15.13 30.28 -2.65
N GLY A 8 -15.13 31.61 -2.79
CA GLY A 8 -14.55 32.30 -3.93
C GLY A 8 -13.03 32.16 -4.01
N VAL A 9 -12.35 32.10 -2.86
CA VAL A 9 -10.90 31.81 -2.81
C VAL A 9 -10.62 30.38 -3.24
N ILE A 10 -11.44 29.41 -2.82
CA ILE A 10 -11.31 28.00 -3.24
C ILE A 10 -11.45 27.87 -4.76
N GLU A 11 -12.43 28.56 -5.35
CA GLU A 11 -12.65 28.55 -6.80
C GLU A 11 -11.44 29.11 -7.56
N VAL A 12 -10.90 30.26 -7.13
CA VAL A 12 -9.69 30.83 -7.76
C VAL A 12 -8.50 29.89 -7.63
N MET A 13 -8.29 29.28 -6.47
CA MET A 13 -7.23 28.29 -6.26
C MET A 13 -7.39 27.07 -7.18
N ASN A 14 -8.63 26.61 -7.40
CA ASN A 14 -8.91 25.49 -8.31
C ASN A 14 -8.61 25.87 -9.76
N GLN A 15 -8.97 27.07 -10.20
CA GLN A 15 -8.67 27.55 -11.56
C GLN A 15 -7.16 27.70 -11.78
N ASP A 16 -6.45 28.32 -10.84
CA ASP A 16 -5.00 28.51 -10.95
C ASP A 16 -4.24 27.19 -10.92
N SER A 17 -4.62 26.26 -10.04
CA SER A 17 -3.98 24.94 -9.97
C SER A 17 -4.24 24.12 -11.24
N ARG A 18 -5.42 24.20 -11.86
CA ARG A 18 -5.68 23.60 -13.18
C ARG A 18 -4.74 24.14 -14.24
N ARG A 19 -4.55 25.46 -14.28
CA ARG A 19 -3.60 26.09 -15.20
C ARG A 19 -2.17 25.60 -14.94
N MET A 20 -1.76 25.49 -13.68
CA MET A 20 -0.45 24.92 -13.31
C MET A 20 -0.29 23.46 -13.78
N ILE A 21 -1.36 22.66 -13.73
CA ILE A 21 -1.36 21.27 -14.19
C ILE A 21 -1.20 21.18 -15.71
N LEU A 22 -1.96 21.98 -16.45
CA LEU A 22 -2.08 21.85 -17.91
C LEU A 22 -0.96 22.59 -18.66
N GLU A 23 -0.59 23.77 -18.17
CA GLU A 23 0.30 24.71 -18.85
C GLU A 23 1.63 24.91 -18.10
N GLY A 24 1.72 24.44 -16.85
CA GLY A 24 2.90 24.61 -16.04
C GLY A 24 4.09 23.78 -16.53
N THR A 25 5.26 24.21 -16.11
CA THR A 25 6.53 23.53 -16.38
C THR A 25 7.15 22.99 -15.10
N HIS A 26 8.06 22.02 -15.25
CA HIS A 26 8.82 21.46 -14.14
C HIS A 26 7.92 20.93 -13.00
N TRP A 27 7.98 21.54 -11.82
CA TRP A 27 7.22 21.14 -10.64
C TRP A 27 5.80 21.71 -10.60
N GLN A 28 5.45 22.68 -11.45
CA GLN A 28 4.15 23.36 -11.39
C GLN A 28 2.97 22.39 -11.52
N PRO A 29 3.00 21.37 -12.41
CA PRO A 29 1.92 20.41 -12.47
C PRO A 29 1.75 19.59 -11.19
N LEU A 30 2.85 19.24 -10.52
CA LEU A 30 2.81 18.54 -9.23
C LEU A 30 2.19 19.42 -8.13
N LEU A 31 2.58 20.70 -8.04
CA LEU A 31 1.95 21.61 -7.08
C LEU A 31 0.47 21.82 -7.39
N GLY A 32 0.09 21.91 -8.66
CA GLY A 32 -1.32 22.01 -9.03
C GLY A 32 -2.12 20.78 -8.58
N LEU A 33 -1.59 19.56 -8.78
CA LEU A 33 -2.22 18.33 -8.27
C LEU A 33 -2.35 18.33 -6.75
N LEU A 34 -1.32 18.78 -6.03
CA LEU A 34 -1.34 18.90 -4.57
C LEU A 34 -2.40 19.90 -4.10
N ILE A 35 -2.51 21.07 -4.74
CA ILE A 35 -3.51 22.09 -4.40
C ILE A 35 -4.92 21.54 -4.60
N GLN A 36 -5.19 20.93 -5.76
CA GLN A 36 -6.48 20.30 -6.08
C GLN A 36 -6.86 19.19 -5.08
N ASN A 37 -5.87 18.39 -4.67
CA ASN A 37 -6.07 17.35 -3.67
C ASN A 37 -6.37 17.93 -2.27
N GLN A 38 -5.89 19.13 -1.93
CA GLN A 38 -6.21 19.78 -0.65
C GLN A 38 -7.59 20.49 -0.68
N THR A 39 -8.04 20.95 -1.84
CA THR A 39 -9.36 21.58 -2.01
C THR A 39 -10.50 20.57 -2.15
N ASN A 40 -10.20 19.26 -2.17
CA ASN A 40 -11.15 18.17 -2.37
C ASN A 40 -11.97 18.32 -3.66
N SER A 41 -11.34 18.76 -4.75
CA SER A 41 -12.07 18.81 -6.00
C SER A 41 -12.37 17.38 -6.47
N PRO A 42 -13.64 17.00 -6.71
CA PRO A 42 -13.98 15.69 -7.27
C PRO A 42 -13.35 15.47 -8.65
N GLU A 43 -12.92 16.55 -9.31
CA GLU A 43 -12.33 16.57 -10.62
C GLU A 43 -10.85 16.10 -10.61
N ILE A 44 -10.21 16.06 -9.44
CA ILE A 44 -8.80 15.63 -9.34
C ILE A 44 -8.61 14.19 -9.82
N SER A 45 -9.57 13.30 -9.54
CA SER A 45 -9.50 11.90 -9.95
C SER A 45 -9.57 11.74 -11.47
N GLU A 46 -10.42 12.53 -12.15
CA GLU A 46 -10.52 12.53 -13.62
C GLU A 46 -9.26 13.10 -14.27
N LEU A 47 -8.77 14.23 -13.75
CA LEU A 47 -7.56 14.89 -14.24
C LEU A 47 -6.32 14.02 -14.03
N ALA A 48 -6.18 13.39 -12.86
CA ALA A 48 -5.12 12.45 -12.54
C ALA A 48 -5.15 11.22 -13.48
N THR A 49 -6.33 10.66 -13.74
CA THR A 49 -6.51 9.54 -14.68
C THR A 49 -6.06 9.92 -16.09
N THR A 50 -6.46 11.10 -16.54
CA THR A 50 -6.09 11.64 -17.87
C THR A 50 -4.57 11.80 -17.97
N LEU A 51 -3.94 12.43 -16.97
CA LEU A 51 -2.49 12.67 -16.97
C LEU A 51 -1.67 11.39 -16.84
N ALA A 52 -2.08 10.41 -16.02
CA ALA A 52 -1.37 9.16 -15.86
C ALA A 52 -1.29 8.37 -17.20
N SER A 53 -2.35 8.47 -17.99
CA SER A 53 -2.50 7.78 -19.28
C SER A 53 -1.91 8.55 -20.47
N ASP A 54 -1.61 9.84 -20.31
CA ASP A 54 -1.10 10.69 -21.39
C ASP A 54 0.39 10.45 -21.64
N ALA A 55 0.70 9.63 -22.64
CA ALA A 55 2.07 9.30 -23.05
C ALA A 55 2.88 10.51 -23.56
N SER A 56 2.24 11.65 -23.87
CA SER A 56 2.94 12.89 -24.23
C SER A 56 3.53 13.62 -23.01
N LYS A 57 3.09 13.27 -21.79
CA LYS A 57 3.61 13.84 -20.55
C LYS A 57 4.86 13.10 -20.07
N SER A 58 5.66 13.77 -19.26
CA SER A 58 6.84 13.16 -18.65
C SER A 58 6.45 11.99 -17.75
N VAL A 59 7.31 10.96 -17.68
CA VAL A 59 7.08 9.79 -16.82
C VAL A 59 6.91 10.20 -15.35
N ASP A 60 7.61 11.24 -14.89
CA ASP A 60 7.47 11.75 -13.53
C ASP A 60 6.11 12.37 -13.24
N LEU A 61 5.56 13.14 -14.19
CA LEU A 61 4.20 13.70 -14.04
C LEU A 61 3.15 12.60 -14.10
N ARG A 62 3.29 11.64 -15.02
CA ARG A 62 2.41 10.48 -15.12
C ARG A 62 2.44 9.65 -13.83
N ALA A 63 3.62 9.48 -13.23
CA ALA A 63 3.81 8.75 -11.98
C ALA A 63 3.15 9.45 -10.79
N ALA A 64 3.34 10.77 -10.66
CA ALA A 64 2.64 11.54 -9.65
C ALA A 64 1.12 11.47 -9.84
N ALA A 65 0.64 11.67 -11.07
CA ALA A 65 -0.78 11.59 -11.41
C ALA A 65 -1.37 10.21 -11.08
N LEU A 66 -0.65 9.12 -11.38
CA LEU A 66 -1.06 7.76 -10.98
C LEU A 66 -1.20 7.63 -9.46
N GLN A 67 -0.27 8.16 -8.67
CA GLN A 67 -0.40 8.14 -7.21
C GLN A 67 -1.68 8.86 -6.76
N PHE A 68 -1.95 10.08 -7.26
CA PHE A 68 -3.18 10.80 -6.95
C PHE A 68 -4.44 10.04 -7.38
N GLN A 69 -4.41 9.40 -8.55
CA GLN A 69 -5.51 8.57 -9.03
C GLN A 69 -5.79 7.42 -8.05
N LEU A 70 -4.76 6.65 -7.69
CA LEU A 70 -4.89 5.48 -6.83
C LEU A 70 -5.29 5.84 -5.38
N THR A 71 -4.95 7.04 -4.90
CA THR A 71 -5.31 7.50 -3.55
C THR A 71 -6.67 8.17 -3.45
N ASN A 72 -7.25 8.65 -4.56
CA ASN A 72 -8.51 9.42 -4.56
C ASN A 72 -9.68 8.67 -5.22
N GLN A 73 -9.46 7.45 -5.69
CA GLN A 73 -10.53 6.58 -6.21
C GLN A 73 -11.04 5.62 -5.13
N PRO A 74 -12.29 5.12 -5.26
CA PRO A 74 -12.74 3.97 -4.46
C PRO A 74 -11.77 2.78 -4.61
N GLU A 75 -11.55 2.04 -3.52
CA GLU A 75 -10.54 0.97 -3.47
C GLU A 75 -10.67 -0.03 -4.61
N THR A 76 -11.89 -0.46 -4.95
CA THR A 76 -12.15 -1.38 -6.07
C THR A 76 -11.67 -0.80 -7.41
N THR A 77 -12.01 0.45 -7.71
CA THR A 77 -11.60 1.14 -8.94
C THR A 77 -10.09 1.37 -9.00
N ALA A 78 -9.49 1.74 -7.87
CA ALA A 78 -8.05 1.95 -7.76
C ALA A 78 -7.27 0.63 -7.95
N LYS A 79 -7.72 -0.48 -7.36
CA LYS A 79 -7.13 -1.81 -7.60
C LYS A 79 -7.20 -2.22 -9.07
N GLN A 80 -8.35 -2.06 -9.72
CA GLN A 80 -8.50 -2.34 -11.15
C GLN A 80 -7.56 -1.48 -12.01
N SER A 81 -7.43 -0.19 -11.68
CA SER A 81 -6.51 0.73 -12.36
C SER A 81 -5.04 0.36 -12.14
N ALA A 82 -4.68 -0.10 -10.94
CA ALA A 82 -3.32 -0.55 -10.67
C ALA A 82 -3.01 -1.87 -11.41
N VAL A 83 -3.95 -2.82 -11.46
CA VAL A 83 -3.77 -4.06 -12.23
C VAL A 83 -3.52 -3.78 -13.71
N SER A 84 -4.27 -2.86 -14.33
CA SER A 84 -4.02 -2.49 -15.74
C SER A 84 -2.67 -1.81 -15.95
N MET A 85 -2.22 -1.02 -14.97
CA MET A 85 -0.95 -0.30 -15.03
C MET A 85 0.28 -1.20 -14.85
N LEU A 86 0.14 -2.46 -14.39
CA LEU A 86 1.23 -3.43 -14.39
C LEU A 86 1.75 -3.73 -15.81
N ALA A 87 0.91 -3.58 -16.84
CA ALA A 87 1.28 -3.76 -18.24
C ALA A 87 1.87 -2.51 -18.91
N SER A 88 2.18 -1.46 -18.13
CA SER A 88 2.71 -0.20 -18.67
C SER A 88 4.13 -0.36 -19.19
N ASP A 89 4.40 0.21 -20.37
CA ASP A 89 5.76 0.32 -20.93
C ASP A 89 6.69 1.24 -20.11
N ALA A 90 6.14 1.96 -19.12
CA ALA A 90 6.91 2.80 -18.20
C ALA A 90 7.11 2.07 -16.86
N PRO A 91 8.33 1.53 -16.58
CA PRO A 91 8.57 0.72 -15.37
C PRO A 91 8.23 1.42 -14.06
N LYS A 92 8.39 2.75 -14.02
CA LYS A 92 8.04 3.57 -12.84
C LYS A 92 6.54 3.53 -12.53
N LEU A 93 5.67 3.53 -13.54
CA LEU A 93 4.23 3.43 -13.34
C LEU A 93 3.84 2.04 -12.85
N ALA A 94 4.43 1.02 -13.46
CA ALA A 94 4.22 -0.37 -13.09
C ALA A 94 4.67 -0.66 -11.64
N SER A 95 5.82 -0.13 -11.21
CA SER A 95 6.30 -0.24 -9.83
C SER A 95 5.37 0.46 -8.81
N ILE A 96 4.86 1.66 -9.12
CA ILE A 96 3.86 2.34 -8.27
C ILE A 96 2.59 1.49 -8.12
N ALA A 97 2.10 0.93 -9.24
CA ALA A 97 0.94 0.06 -9.24
C ALA A 97 1.18 -1.22 -8.43
N LEU A 98 2.33 -1.86 -8.60
CA LEU A 98 2.74 -3.06 -7.88
C LEU A 98 2.82 -2.80 -6.36
N LYS A 99 3.41 -1.68 -5.96
CA LYS A 99 3.48 -1.24 -4.56
C LYS A 99 2.09 -1.00 -3.98
N TYR A 100 1.22 -0.31 -4.71
CA TYR A 100 -0.16 -0.08 -4.30
C TYR A 100 -0.94 -1.39 -4.11
N LEU A 101 -0.83 -2.33 -5.05
CA LEU A 101 -1.54 -3.62 -4.95
C LEU A 101 -1.07 -4.45 -3.76
N SER A 102 0.20 -4.33 -3.39
CA SER A 102 0.80 -5.11 -2.30
C SER A 102 0.52 -4.51 -0.93
N LEU A 103 0.54 -3.18 -0.79
CA LEU A 103 0.54 -2.52 0.52
C LEU A 103 -0.62 -1.54 0.73
N GLY A 104 -1.33 -1.16 -0.34
CA GLY A 104 -2.42 -0.20 -0.32
C GLY A 104 -1.98 1.26 -0.44
N THR A 105 -2.88 2.17 -0.09
CA THR A 105 -2.69 3.63 -0.24
C THR A 105 -1.58 4.19 0.63
N GLY A 106 -1.41 3.68 1.87
CA GLY A 106 -0.47 4.23 2.86
C GLY A 106 0.98 4.32 2.34
N GLU A 107 1.37 3.36 1.52
CA GLU A 107 2.75 3.19 1.04
C GLU A 107 3.05 3.95 -0.26
N ILE A 108 2.02 4.50 -0.93
CA ILE A 108 2.17 5.33 -2.13
C ILE A 108 1.88 6.81 -1.85
N THR A 109 1.75 7.20 -0.58
CA THR A 109 1.49 8.60 -0.20
C THR A 109 2.69 9.50 -0.39
N THR A 110 3.91 8.98 -0.47
CA THR A 110 5.10 9.82 -0.70
C THR A 110 5.40 9.88 -2.20
N GLY A 111 5.25 11.08 -2.76
CA GLY A 111 5.49 11.36 -4.17
C GLY A 111 6.92 11.82 -4.47
N PRO A 112 7.23 12.08 -5.76
CA PRO A 112 8.50 12.65 -6.19
C PRO A 112 8.82 13.93 -5.40
N GLY A 113 10.06 14.08 -4.91
CA GLY A 113 10.46 15.25 -4.13
C GLY A 113 10.03 15.22 -2.66
N GLY A 114 9.48 14.10 -2.17
CA GLY A 114 9.13 13.93 -0.76
C GLY A 114 7.80 14.57 -0.35
N PHE A 115 6.97 14.98 -1.31
CA PHE A 115 5.65 15.51 -1.01
C PHE A 115 4.71 14.39 -0.56
N HIS A 116 3.97 14.62 0.52
CA HIS A 116 2.93 13.70 0.96
C HIS A 116 1.60 14.01 0.24
N VAL A 117 1.13 13.06 -0.55
CA VAL A 117 -0.23 12.98 -1.06
C VAL A 117 -1.12 12.65 0.13
N ARG A 118 -1.81 13.68 0.64
CA ARG A 118 -2.78 13.50 1.70
C ARG A 118 -3.97 12.71 1.17
N THR A 119 -4.15 11.48 1.64
CA THR A 119 -5.36 10.71 1.36
C THR A 119 -6.53 11.37 2.08
N GLN A 120 -7.55 11.80 1.33
CA GLN A 120 -8.78 12.30 1.93
C GLN A 120 -9.70 11.19 2.39
N THR A 121 -9.32 9.93 2.20
CA THR A 121 -10.02 8.80 2.78
C THR A 121 -10.15 9.04 4.26
N VAL A 122 -11.36 9.41 4.69
CA VAL A 122 -11.74 9.41 6.09
C VAL A 122 -11.51 7.97 6.50
N THR A 123 -10.39 7.70 7.16
CA THR A 123 -10.22 6.45 7.87
C THR A 123 -11.42 6.43 8.78
N HIS A 124 -12.42 5.60 8.46
CA HIS A 124 -13.50 5.35 9.37
C HIS A 124 -12.78 4.85 10.61
N ILE A 125 -12.65 5.73 11.61
CA ILE A 125 -12.19 5.33 12.94
C ILE A 125 -13.29 4.37 13.34
N LEU A 126 -13.02 3.08 13.14
CA LEU A 126 -13.92 2.02 13.53
C LEU A 126 -14.24 2.32 14.99
N SER A 127 -15.53 2.42 15.29
CA SER A 127 -16.00 2.60 16.65
C SER A 127 -15.23 1.62 17.55
N SER A 128 -14.68 2.11 18.65
CA SER A 128 -13.76 1.37 19.55
C SER A 128 -14.33 0.07 20.12
N ASP A 129 -15.61 -0.21 19.88
CA ASP A 129 -16.33 -1.35 20.41
C ASP A 129 -16.28 -2.59 19.50
N GLU A 130 -15.92 -2.45 18.22
CA GLU A 130 -15.76 -3.61 17.33
C GLU A 130 -14.33 -4.17 17.43
N MET A 131 -14.22 -5.44 17.85
CA MET A 131 -12.93 -6.13 17.81
C MET A 131 -12.39 -6.12 16.36
N PRO A 132 -11.10 -5.80 16.15
CA PRO A 132 -10.52 -5.80 14.81
C PRO A 132 -10.78 -7.14 14.12
N ALA A 133 -11.45 -7.12 12.99
CA ALA A 133 -11.57 -8.31 12.17
C ALA A 133 -10.21 -8.59 11.48
N PRO A 134 -9.83 -9.87 11.29
CA PRO A 134 -8.73 -10.23 10.41
C PRO A 134 -8.92 -9.55 9.05
N VAL A 135 -7.86 -8.94 8.52
CA VAL A 135 -7.92 -8.35 7.18
C VAL A 135 -8.07 -9.50 6.18
N PRO A 136 -9.11 -9.51 5.34
CA PRO A 136 -9.22 -10.51 4.30
C PRO A 136 -8.04 -10.35 3.34
N LEU A 137 -7.21 -11.38 3.24
CA LEU A 137 -6.09 -11.45 2.30
C LEU A 137 -6.59 -12.16 1.05
N SER A 138 -7.19 -11.40 0.13
CA SER A 138 -7.62 -11.90 -1.17
C SER A 138 -6.82 -11.21 -2.29
N PRO A 139 -6.46 -11.93 -3.36
CA PRO A 139 -5.79 -11.31 -4.49
C PRO A 139 -6.69 -10.23 -5.11
N PRO A 140 -6.13 -9.10 -5.58
CA PRO A 140 -6.87 -8.13 -6.37
C PRO A 140 -7.52 -8.78 -7.60
N GLU A 141 -8.75 -8.36 -7.93
CA GLU A 141 -9.47 -8.88 -9.08
C GLU A 141 -8.70 -8.60 -10.39
N GLY A 142 -8.62 -9.60 -11.27
CA GLY A 142 -7.94 -9.50 -12.56
C GLY A 142 -6.41 -9.65 -12.49
N LEU A 143 -5.82 -9.74 -11.30
CA LEU A 143 -4.39 -10.02 -11.16
C LEU A 143 -4.08 -11.48 -11.54
N THR A 144 -3.02 -11.70 -12.31
CA THR A 144 -2.61 -13.06 -12.73
C THR A 144 -1.14 -13.30 -12.41
N ILE A 145 -0.72 -14.58 -12.42
CA ILE A 145 0.69 -14.96 -12.21
C ILE A 145 1.55 -14.41 -13.36
N GLU A 146 1.04 -14.48 -14.59
CA GLU A 146 1.77 -14.06 -15.80
C GLU A 146 2.11 -12.57 -15.78
N SER A 147 1.20 -11.72 -15.26
CA SER A 147 1.46 -10.28 -15.17
C SER A 147 2.52 -9.93 -14.11
N LEU A 148 2.76 -10.81 -13.14
CA LEU A 148 3.73 -10.61 -12.07
C LEU A 148 5.12 -11.17 -12.40
N GLN A 149 5.21 -12.11 -13.34
CA GLN A 149 6.47 -12.78 -13.70
C GLN A 149 7.62 -11.81 -14.05
N PRO A 150 7.41 -10.74 -14.85
CA PRO A 150 8.49 -9.80 -15.18
C PRO A 150 9.12 -9.11 -13.96
N PHE A 151 8.34 -8.92 -12.88
CA PHE A 151 8.81 -8.26 -11.67
C PHE A 151 9.61 -9.20 -10.76
N LEU A 152 9.52 -10.53 -10.93
CA LEU A 152 10.38 -11.47 -10.20
C LEU A 152 11.82 -11.50 -10.75
N GLU A 153 11.98 -11.08 -12.00
CA GLU A 153 13.24 -11.07 -12.75
C GLU A 153 13.93 -9.69 -12.74
N THR A 154 13.29 -8.68 -12.14
CA THR A 154 13.86 -7.34 -12.01
C THR A 154 15.06 -7.30 -11.07
N VAL A 155 15.95 -6.34 -11.32
CA VAL A 155 17.11 -6.05 -10.44
C VAL A 155 16.65 -5.35 -9.15
N ASN A 156 15.49 -4.70 -9.16
CA ASN A 156 14.95 -4.03 -7.98
C ASN A 156 14.39 -5.06 -6.96
N ALA A 157 15.09 -5.22 -5.84
CA ALA A 157 14.70 -6.16 -4.80
C ALA A 157 13.31 -5.86 -4.17
N GLU A 158 12.90 -4.59 -4.12
CA GLU A 158 11.58 -4.21 -3.59
C GLU A 158 10.46 -4.65 -4.53
N ASP A 159 10.58 -4.37 -5.83
CA ASP A 159 9.58 -4.80 -6.83
C ASP A 159 9.45 -6.33 -6.84
N ALA A 160 10.57 -7.05 -6.74
CA ALA A 160 10.56 -8.50 -6.65
C ALA A 160 9.87 -9.01 -5.37
N ALA A 161 10.01 -8.31 -4.24
CA ALA A 161 9.32 -8.65 -3.01
C ALA A 161 7.81 -8.38 -3.13
N TYR A 162 7.40 -7.23 -3.67
CA TYR A 162 5.99 -6.93 -3.93
C TYR A 162 5.34 -7.98 -4.83
N ALA A 163 6.00 -8.34 -5.93
CA ALA A 163 5.52 -9.40 -6.81
C ALA A 163 5.44 -10.77 -6.11
N SER A 164 6.44 -11.13 -5.32
CA SER A 164 6.43 -12.40 -4.55
C SER A 164 5.30 -12.49 -3.55
N HIS A 165 4.97 -11.36 -2.90
CA HIS A 165 3.82 -11.27 -2.00
C HIS A 165 2.51 -11.49 -2.77
N LEU A 166 2.33 -10.80 -3.89
CA LEU A 166 1.13 -10.96 -4.72
C LEU A 166 1.01 -12.38 -5.32
N MET A 167 2.13 -13.02 -5.67
CA MET A 167 2.17 -14.43 -6.06
C MET A 167 1.64 -15.34 -4.94
N ALA A 168 2.01 -15.09 -3.68
CA ALA A 168 1.48 -15.83 -2.54
C ALA A 168 -0.04 -15.63 -2.37
N LEU A 169 -0.57 -14.41 -2.61
CA LEU A 169 -2.02 -14.17 -2.61
C LEU A 169 -2.75 -14.95 -3.73
N LEU A 170 -2.06 -15.25 -4.82
CA LEU A 170 -2.53 -16.11 -5.92
C LEU A 170 -2.28 -17.61 -5.67
N ASN A 171 -1.95 -18.00 -4.44
CA ASN A 171 -1.60 -19.36 -4.02
C ASN A 171 -0.33 -19.94 -4.67
N ASN A 172 0.54 -19.09 -5.23
CA ASN A 172 1.87 -19.48 -5.70
C ASN A 172 2.90 -19.21 -4.58
N PHE A 173 3.04 -20.19 -3.68
CA PHE A 173 3.88 -20.06 -2.49
C PHE A 173 5.37 -20.33 -2.73
N ASP A 174 5.78 -20.66 -3.95
CA ASP A 174 7.19 -20.91 -4.29
C ASP A 174 8.06 -19.66 -4.11
N GLN A 175 7.45 -18.48 -4.07
CA GLN A 175 8.13 -17.20 -3.89
C GLN A 175 8.25 -16.75 -2.42
N VAL A 176 7.66 -17.47 -1.45
CA VAL A 176 7.76 -17.12 -0.02
C VAL A 176 9.22 -17.06 0.48
N PRO A 177 10.14 -17.98 0.10
CA PRO A 177 11.55 -17.87 0.47
C PRO A 177 12.20 -16.53 0.09
N ARG A 178 11.85 -15.95 -1.07
CA ARG A 178 12.35 -14.64 -1.48
C ARG A 178 11.89 -13.52 -0.55
N LEU A 179 10.65 -13.58 -0.06
CA LEU A 179 10.14 -12.62 0.94
C LEU A 179 10.90 -12.72 2.26
N ILE A 180 11.24 -13.95 2.68
CA ILE A 180 12.03 -14.19 3.89
C ILE A 180 13.40 -13.53 3.75
N ASP A 181 14.08 -13.73 2.62
CA ASP A 181 15.39 -13.14 2.36
C ASP A 181 15.34 -11.61 2.29
N HIS A 182 14.31 -11.06 1.63
CA HIS A 182 14.08 -9.62 1.56
C HIS A 182 13.85 -9.00 2.94
N TRP A 183 12.98 -9.60 3.77
CA TRP A 183 12.74 -9.13 5.13
C TRP A 183 13.98 -9.25 6.02
N ARG A 184 14.72 -10.36 5.98
CA ARG A 184 15.95 -10.51 6.76
C ARG A 184 17.03 -9.50 6.38
N SER A 185 17.04 -9.07 5.13
CA SER A 185 17.92 -7.98 4.66
C SER A 185 17.44 -6.60 5.10
N ASN A 186 16.16 -6.45 5.42
CA ASN A 186 15.51 -5.19 5.80
C ASN A 186 14.65 -5.37 7.06
N PRO A 187 15.21 -5.83 8.20
CA PRO A 187 14.42 -6.23 9.36
C PRO A 187 13.71 -5.04 10.02
N ASP A 188 14.20 -3.82 9.79
CA ASP A 188 13.62 -2.58 10.28
C ASP A 188 12.61 -1.96 9.30
N ASP A 189 12.34 -2.56 8.15
CA ASP A 189 11.32 -2.08 7.23
C ASP A 189 9.95 -2.70 7.56
N ASP A 190 8.99 -1.84 7.92
CA ASP A 190 7.62 -2.25 8.23
C ASP A 190 6.89 -2.82 7.00
N ALA A 191 7.19 -2.32 5.80
CA ALA A 191 6.62 -2.85 4.57
C ALA A 191 7.11 -4.28 4.32
N ALA A 192 8.42 -4.51 4.38
CA ALA A 192 9.01 -5.84 4.26
C ALA A 192 8.44 -6.84 5.28
N GLN A 193 8.26 -6.39 6.54
CA GLN A 193 7.61 -7.19 7.57
C GLN A 193 6.17 -7.57 7.16
N LYS A 194 5.37 -6.59 6.75
CA LYS A 194 3.97 -6.78 6.38
C LYS A 194 3.77 -7.76 5.23
N LEU A 195 4.56 -7.62 4.17
CA LEU A 195 4.52 -8.52 3.01
C LEU A 195 4.73 -9.98 3.44
N LEU A 196 5.70 -10.22 4.32
CA LEU A 196 6.10 -11.55 4.76
C LEU A 196 5.02 -12.24 5.60
N TYR A 197 4.55 -11.61 6.68
CA TYR A 197 3.58 -12.28 7.55
C TYR A 197 2.24 -12.49 6.85
N GLN A 198 1.85 -11.60 5.93
CA GLN A 198 0.64 -11.78 5.13
C GLN A 198 0.79 -12.96 4.16
N ALA A 199 1.92 -13.08 3.45
CA ALA A 199 2.17 -14.21 2.57
C ALA A 199 2.19 -15.56 3.31
N ILE A 200 2.87 -15.62 4.46
CA ILE A 200 2.86 -16.81 5.31
C ILE A 200 1.44 -17.14 5.80
N THR A 201 0.68 -16.11 6.21
CA THR A 201 -0.69 -16.28 6.68
C THR A 201 -1.59 -16.91 5.61
N VAL A 202 -1.51 -16.43 4.36
CA VAL A 202 -2.29 -17.02 3.24
C VAL A 202 -1.86 -18.46 2.95
N SER A 203 -0.57 -18.76 3.01
CA SER A 203 -0.08 -20.14 2.81
C SER A 203 -0.59 -21.12 3.87
N ASN A 204 -0.84 -20.63 5.09
CA ASN A 204 -1.17 -21.41 6.28
C ASN A 204 -0.27 -22.65 6.47
N ASP A 205 0.99 -22.55 6.04
CA ASP A 205 1.94 -23.67 6.04
C ASP A 205 2.76 -23.65 7.35
N PRO A 206 2.69 -24.71 8.17
CA PRO A 206 3.39 -24.75 9.46
C PRO A 206 4.91 -24.65 9.34
N ARG A 207 5.50 -24.96 8.17
CA ARG A 207 6.94 -24.82 7.92
C ARG A 207 7.45 -23.39 8.10
N TYR A 208 6.59 -22.39 7.95
CA TYR A 208 6.95 -20.98 8.09
C TYR A 208 6.66 -20.38 9.47
N ILE A 209 6.08 -21.14 10.41
CA ILE A 209 5.82 -20.65 11.78
C ILE A 209 7.10 -20.18 12.48
N PRO A 210 8.25 -20.88 12.40
CA PRO A 210 9.50 -20.39 12.99
C PRO A 210 9.91 -19.00 12.48
N VAL A 211 9.58 -18.66 11.23
CA VAL A 211 9.84 -17.32 10.67
C VAL A 211 8.91 -16.27 11.28
N LEU A 212 7.64 -16.59 11.51
CA LEU A 212 6.72 -15.68 12.24
C LEU A 212 7.19 -15.45 13.68
N GLU A 213 7.79 -16.45 14.33
CA GLU A 213 8.38 -16.29 15.66
C GLU A 213 9.60 -15.36 15.63
N GLU A 214 10.48 -15.52 14.63
CA GLU A 214 11.63 -14.65 14.39
C GLU A 214 11.18 -13.20 14.19
N GLN A 215 10.14 -13.00 13.37
CA GLN A 215 9.58 -11.69 13.08
C GLN A 215 8.93 -11.05 14.31
N TYR A 216 8.17 -11.82 15.09
CA TYR A 216 7.61 -11.38 16.35
C TYR A 216 8.70 -10.89 17.31
N ALA A 217 9.79 -11.66 17.48
CA ALA A 217 10.91 -11.28 18.32
C ALA A 217 11.57 -9.97 17.86
N ALA A 218 11.72 -9.79 16.54
CA ALA A 218 12.25 -8.55 15.97
C ALA A 218 11.35 -7.34 16.26
N MET A 219 10.03 -7.45 16.04
CA MET A 219 9.06 -6.39 16.32
C MET A 219 9.01 -6.01 17.81
N SER A 220 9.00 -7.01 18.69
CA SER A 220 9.02 -6.81 20.15
C SER A 220 10.29 -6.08 20.61
N ARG A 221 11.46 -6.44 20.05
CA ARG A 221 12.73 -5.76 20.35
C ARG A 221 12.71 -4.28 19.96
N LEU A 222 12.09 -3.97 18.81
CA LEU A 222 11.99 -2.61 18.28
C LEU A 222 10.85 -1.78 18.90
N LYS A 223 10.03 -2.38 19.78
CA LYS A 223 8.88 -1.73 20.44
C LYS A 223 7.85 -1.15 19.44
N ARG A 224 7.61 -1.83 18.32
CA ARG A 224 6.66 -1.40 17.28
C ARG A 224 5.22 -1.82 17.60
N SER A 225 4.58 -1.12 18.54
CA SER A 225 3.25 -1.50 19.05
C SER A 225 2.14 -1.48 17.98
N ALA A 226 2.13 -0.49 17.08
CA ALA A 226 1.11 -0.40 16.03
C ALA A 226 1.13 -1.61 15.08
N ASN A 227 2.32 -2.05 14.68
CA ASN A 227 2.49 -3.18 13.75
C ASN A 227 2.24 -4.52 14.44
N MET A 228 2.41 -4.60 15.76
CA MET A 228 2.14 -5.80 16.55
C MET A 228 0.66 -6.19 16.51
N SER A 229 -0.24 -5.21 16.61
CA SER A 229 -1.68 -5.43 16.50
C SER A 229 -2.04 -6.01 15.13
N ASP A 230 -1.59 -5.38 14.05
CA ASP A 230 -1.88 -5.86 12.69
C ASP A 230 -1.29 -7.25 12.42
N PHE A 231 -0.07 -7.50 12.88
CA PHE A 231 0.57 -8.82 12.82
C PHE A 231 -0.29 -9.89 13.50
N TYR A 232 -0.67 -9.67 14.77
CA TYR A 232 -1.45 -10.63 15.55
C TYR A 232 -2.81 -10.93 14.90
N TRP A 233 -3.53 -9.90 14.45
CA TRP A 233 -4.84 -10.06 13.82
C TRP A 233 -4.75 -10.74 12.46
N THR A 234 -3.65 -10.54 11.74
CA THR A 234 -3.42 -11.21 10.45
C THR A 234 -3.19 -12.71 10.65
N ILE A 235 -2.24 -13.10 11.50
CA ILE A 235 -1.92 -14.53 11.73
C ILE A 235 -3.06 -15.28 12.45
N ARG A 236 -4.09 -14.57 12.94
CA ARG A 236 -5.25 -15.17 13.62
C ARG A 236 -6.09 -16.06 12.69
N SER A 237 -6.06 -15.84 11.38
CA SER A 237 -6.77 -16.71 10.42
C SER A 237 -6.09 -18.07 10.22
N MET A 238 -4.81 -18.20 10.56
CA MET A 238 -4.07 -19.45 10.45
C MET A 238 -4.59 -20.52 11.42
N THR A 239 -4.38 -21.78 11.09
CA THR A 239 -4.80 -22.96 11.88
C THR A 239 -3.62 -23.88 12.18
N GLY A 240 -3.71 -24.67 13.26
CA GLY A 240 -2.65 -25.58 13.69
C GLY A 240 -2.13 -25.32 15.11
N PRO A 241 -1.56 -26.33 15.78
CA PRO A 241 -1.16 -26.24 17.18
C PRO A 241 0.00 -25.26 17.40
N GLU A 242 1.00 -25.20 16.52
CA GLU A 242 2.16 -24.32 16.72
C GLU A 242 1.77 -22.84 16.61
N ILE A 243 0.93 -22.48 15.64
CA ILE A 243 0.47 -21.10 15.47
C ILE A 243 -0.52 -20.67 16.57
N LEU A 244 -1.26 -21.61 17.16
CA LEU A 244 -2.06 -21.34 18.36
C LEU A 244 -1.18 -21.06 19.58
N ALA A 245 -0.07 -21.79 19.73
CA ALA A 245 0.92 -21.54 20.79
C ALA A 245 1.57 -20.15 20.63
N LEU A 246 1.96 -19.79 19.40
CA LEU A 246 2.49 -18.46 19.09
C LEU A 246 1.49 -17.35 19.46
N ARG A 247 0.24 -17.45 19.01
CA ARG A 247 -0.81 -16.46 19.32
C ARG A 247 -1.08 -16.34 20.81
N LYS A 248 -1.05 -17.45 21.55
CA LYS A 248 -1.18 -17.43 23.01
C LYS A 248 -0.02 -16.67 23.65
N ARG A 249 1.22 -16.96 23.26
CA ARG A 249 2.43 -16.26 23.74
C ARG A 249 2.33 -14.75 23.51
N ILE A 250 2.00 -14.32 22.28
CA ILE A 250 1.85 -12.90 21.94
C ILE A 250 0.83 -12.21 22.85
N ARG A 251 -0.31 -12.84 23.09
CA ARG A 251 -1.36 -12.29 23.95
C ARG A 251 -0.92 -12.15 25.41
N GLU A 252 -0.18 -13.13 25.93
CA GLU A 252 0.35 -13.12 27.28
C GLU A 252 1.43 -12.04 27.47
N GLU A 253 2.30 -11.83 26.48
CA GLU A 253 3.39 -10.86 26.53
C GLU A 253 2.95 -9.41 26.27
N GLN A 254 2.03 -9.17 25.33
CA GLN A 254 1.60 -7.83 24.94
C GLN A 254 0.35 -7.35 25.71
N GLY A 255 -0.44 -8.27 26.25
CA GLY A 255 -1.73 -7.98 26.87
C GLY A 255 -2.85 -7.79 25.84
N ALA A 256 -4.05 -8.28 26.16
CA ALA A 256 -5.19 -8.29 25.25
C ALA A 256 -5.68 -6.88 24.86
N ASP A 257 -5.50 -5.88 25.71
CA ASP A 257 -5.98 -4.52 25.46
C ASP A 257 -5.08 -3.75 24.50
N GLN A 258 -3.76 -3.99 24.54
CA GLN A 258 -2.84 -3.38 23.57
C GLN A 258 -3.11 -3.89 22.15
N LEU A 259 -3.48 -5.16 22.02
CA LEU A 259 -3.82 -5.77 20.73
C LEU A 259 -5.16 -5.29 20.16
N LYS A 260 -6.03 -4.59 20.91
CA LYS A 260 -7.29 -4.05 20.37
C LYS A 260 -7.12 -2.71 19.66
N GLN A 261 -6.03 -2.00 19.94
CA GLN A 261 -5.77 -0.69 19.36
C GLN A 261 -5.22 -0.88 17.95
N ARG A 262 -5.87 -0.25 16.97
CA ARG A 262 -5.42 -0.14 15.57
C ARG A 262 -5.18 1.33 15.24
#